data_AF-A0A8X7WUW0-F1
#
_entry.id   AF-A0A8X7WUW0-F1
#
_cell.length_a   1.000
_cell.length_b   1.000
_cell.length_c   1.000
_cell.angle_alpha   90.00
_cell.angle_beta   90.00
_cell.angle_gamma   90.00
#
_symmetry.space_group_name_H-M   'P 1'
#
loop_
_entity.id
_entity.type
_entity.pdbx_description
1 polymer ?
#
loop_
_entity_poly.entity_id
_entity_poly.type
_entity_poly.pdbx_seq_one_letter_code
_entity_poly.pdbx_strand_id
1 'polypeptide(L)'
;MRIICKDVTAETLYDVLHDTSYRRKWDSNMIETYDIGRLTVNADVGYYSWKCPSPLKNRDFVTLRSWLPLGNDYIIINYSVKHPKYPPKKDYVRAVSLQTGYLIQNNSASSSTLYYLTQVDPKGSLPKWVVNKVSQFVAPKAMKKIYKACLKYPEWKRKHNPNLKPWVYPEQNALPSINLADLSLQNADSLENIDESGLSEEKLHISDEDDNFSKES
;
A
#
# COMPACT_ATOMS: atom_id res chain seq x y z
N MET A 1 -4.23 5.28 -13.63
CA MET A 1 -2.90 5.64 -14.23
C MET A 1 -2.17 4.36 -14.60
N ARG A 2 -1.20 4.37 -15.53
CA ARG A 2 -0.41 3.18 -15.90
C ARG A 2 1.08 3.46 -16.07
N ILE A 3 1.91 2.45 -15.91
CA ILE A 3 3.33 2.43 -16.29
C ILE A 3 3.65 1.11 -17.01
N ILE A 4 4.48 1.20 -18.05
CA ILE A 4 5.02 0.04 -18.76
C ILE A 4 6.37 -0.30 -18.15
N CYS A 5 6.53 -1.53 -17.69
CA CYS A 5 7.77 -2.06 -17.13
C CYS A 5 8.41 -2.98 -18.18
N LYS A 6 9.50 -2.51 -18.80
CA LYS A 6 10.09 -3.16 -19.99
C LYS A 6 10.96 -4.39 -19.68
N ASP A 7 11.38 -4.51 -18.43
CA ASP A 7 12.38 -5.44 -17.89
C ASP A 7 11.92 -6.07 -16.57
N VAL A 8 10.61 -6.12 -16.34
CA VAL A 8 9.99 -6.71 -15.16
C VAL A 8 8.81 -7.57 -15.60
N THR A 9 8.78 -8.81 -15.14
CA THR A 9 7.69 -9.75 -15.43
C THR A 9 6.45 -9.44 -14.58
N ALA A 10 5.29 -9.91 -15.02
CA ALA A 10 4.04 -9.75 -14.27
C ALA A 10 4.11 -10.40 -12.87
N GLU A 11 4.76 -11.56 -12.76
CA GLU A 11 4.98 -12.28 -11.49
C GLU A 11 5.83 -11.47 -10.52
N THR A 12 6.87 -10.79 -11.02
CA THR A 12 7.74 -9.97 -10.17
C THR A 12 6.98 -8.77 -9.60
N LEU A 13 6.14 -8.11 -10.41
CA LEU A 13 5.24 -7.05 -9.92
C LEU A 13 4.27 -7.58 -8.87
N TYR A 14 3.64 -8.73 -9.16
CA TYR A 14 2.68 -9.36 -8.27
C TYR A 14 3.31 -9.68 -6.91
N ASP A 15 4.50 -10.29 -6.91
CA ASP A 15 5.25 -10.60 -5.70
C ASP A 15 5.62 -9.34 -4.90
N VAL A 16 6.13 -8.29 -5.55
CA VAL A 16 6.50 -7.04 -4.87
C VAL A 16 5.32 -6.35 -4.20
N LEU A 17 4.13 -6.43 -4.80
CA LEU A 17 2.91 -5.84 -4.24
C LEU A 17 2.37 -6.64 -3.04
N HIS A 18 2.67 -7.94 -2.96
CA HIS A 18 2.26 -8.79 -1.85
C HIS A 18 3.27 -8.88 -0.71
N ASP A 19 4.58 -8.81 -0.98
CA ASP A 19 5.62 -9.03 0.02
C ASP A 19 5.73 -7.85 1.00
N THR A 20 5.00 -7.96 2.12
CA THR A 20 4.97 -6.97 3.20
C THR A 20 6.33 -6.81 3.89
N SER A 21 7.17 -7.85 3.88
CA SER A 21 8.55 -7.79 4.41
C SER A 21 9.43 -6.96 3.48
N TYR A 22 9.27 -7.12 2.16
CA TYR A 22 10.00 -6.31 1.19
C TYR A 22 9.50 -4.87 1.12
N ARG A 23 8.21 -4.63 1.35
CA ARG A 23 7.62 -3.27 1.39
C ARG A 23 8.42 -2.31 2.27
N ARG A 24 8.91 -2.81 3.41
CA ARG A 24 9.72 -2.06 4.38
C ARG A 24 11.06 -1.55 3.82
N LYS A 25 11.56 -2.15 2.74
CA LYS A 25 12.85 -1.79 2.11
C LYS A 25 12.73 -0.69 1.08
N TRP A 26 11.56 -0.50 0.47
CA TRP A 26 11.42 0.43 -0.66
C TRP A 26 10.36 1.51 -0.45
N ASP A 27 9.40 1.30 0.45
CA ASP A 27 8.39 2.31 0.80
C ASP A 27 8.90 3.18 1.95
N SER A 28 9.66 4.22 1.62
CA SER A 28 10.21 5.16 2.60
C SER A 28 9.17 5.96 3.38
N ASN A 29 7.92 6.02 2.89
CA ASN A 29 6.84 6.67 3.62
C ASN A 29 6.16 5.74 4.62
N MET A 30 6.35 4.42 4.52
CA MET A 30 5.72 3.45 5.40
C MET A 30 6.33 3.53 6.81
N ILE A 31 5.48 3.69 7.82
CA ILE A 31 5.86 3.58 9.23
C ILE A 31 5.71 2.13 9.67
N GLU A 32 4.56 1.53 9.41
CA GLU A 32 4.23 0.17 9.86
C GLU A 32 3.30 -0.52 8.86
N THR A 33 3.50 -1.81 8.63
CA THR A 33 2.60 -2.65 7.82
C THR A 33 2.61 -4.09 8.33
N TYR A 34 1.44 -4.72 8.44
CA TYR A 34 1.30 -6.14 8.75
C TYR A 34 -0.09 -6.65 8.39
N ASP A 35 -0.18 -7.94 8.05
CA ASP A 35 -1.45 -8.61 7.84
C ASP A 35 -2.04 -9.02 9.21
N ILE A 36 -3.31 -8.69 9.43
CA ILE A 36 -4.05 -8.95 10.68
C ILE A 36 -4.59 -10.38 10.69
N GLY A 37 -5.16 -10.82 9.56
CA GLY A 37 -5.76 -12.15 9.45
C GLY A 37 -6.37 -12.41 8.08
N ARG A 38 -6.65 -13.67 7.77
CA ARG A 38 -7.20 -14.11 6.48
C ARG A 38 -8.71 -14.30 6.55
N LEU A 39 -9.43 -13.92 5.49
CA LEU A 39 -10.84 -14.29 5.30
C LEU A 39 -10.98 -15.55 4.45
N THR A 40 -10.23 -15.61 3.35
CA THR A 40 -10.24 -16.73 2.40
C THR A 40 -8.79 -17.06 1.99
N VAL A 41 -8.62 -17.96 1.01
CA VAL A 41 -7.30 -18.27 0.43
C VAL A 41 -6.69 -17.08 -0.33
N ASN A 42 -7.52 -16.12 -0.73
CA ASN A 42 -7.13 -14.99 -1.58
C ASN A 42 -7.66 -13.64 -1.08
N ALA A 43 -8.03 -13.56 0.20
CA ALA A 43 -8.45 -12.32 0.84
C ALA A 43 -8.01 -12.25 2.30
N ASP A 44 -7.48 -11.10 2.71
CA ASP A 44 -7.00 -10.82 4.05
C ASP A 44 -7.38 -9.41 4.51
N VAL A 45 -7.20 -9.16 5.81
CA VAL A 45 -7.25 -7.84 6.41
C VAL A 45 -5.83 -7.45 6.81
N GLY A 46 -5.40 -6.25 6.45
CA GLY A 46 -4.09 -5.71 6.81
C GLY A 46 -4.19 -4.33 7.45
N TYR A 47 -3.13 -3.98 8.19
CA TYR A 47 -2.88 -2.65 8.70
C TYR A 47 -1.71 -2.02 7.95
N TYR A 48 -1.83 -0.74 7.62
CA TYR A 48 -0.76 0.04 7.01
C TYR A 48 -0.80 1.48 7.54
N SER A 49 0.36 2.05 7.87
CA SER A 49 0.48 3.47 8.19
C SER A 49 1.62 4.13 7.42
N TRP A 50 1.42 5.39 7.04
CA TRP A 50 2.44 6.21 6.39
C TRP A 50 2.70 7.52 7.13
N LYS A 51 3.91 8.01 6.93
CA LYS A 51 4.40 9.31 7.39
C LYS A 51 3.83 10.42 6.53
N CYS A 52 3.32 11.47 7.16
CA CYS A 52 2.97 12.71 6.50
C CYS A 52 4.01 13.79 6.80
N PRO A 53 4.20 14.78 5.89
CA PRO A 53 5.05 15.92 6.17
C PRO A 53 4.57 16.66 7.42
N SER A 54 5.48 16.91 8.37
CA SER A 54 5.19 17.77 9.52
C SER A 54 4.72 19.14 9.03
N PRO A 55 3.68 19.76 9.64
CA PRO A 55 3.01 19.39 10.89
C PRO A 55 1.76 18.51 10.75
N LEU A 56 1.52 17.86 9.61
CA LEU A 56 0.38 16.95 9.45
C LEU A 56 0.54 15.71 10.32
N LYS A 57 -0.55 15.22 10.90
CA LYS A 57 -0.56 13.91 11.58
C LYS A 57 -0.30 12.79 10.58
N ASN A 58 0.31 11.70 11.01
CA ASN A 58 0.47 10.52 10.17
C ASN A 58 -0.89 9.87 9.90
N ARG A 59 -1.00 9.07 8.83
CA ARG A 59 -2.25 8.36 8.49
C ARG A 59 -2.09 6.87 8.66
N ASP A 60 -3.16 6.21 9.09
CA ASP A 60 -3.28 4.76 9.13
C ASP A 60 -4.53 4.27 8.38
N PHE A 61 -4.48 2.99 7.98
CA PHE A 61 -5.54 2.27 7.31
C PHE A 61 -5.69 0.89 7.92
N VAL A 62 -6.92 0.42 7.97
CA VAL A 62 -7.26 -1.00 8.05
C VAL A 62 -7.99 -1.33 6.76
N THR A 63 -7.45 -2.27 5.97
CA THR A 63 -8.00 -2.60 4.65
C THR A 63 -8.29 -4.09 4.55
N LEU A 64 -9.40 -4.43 3.89
CA LEU A 64 -9.60 -5.75 3.33
C LEU A 64 -8.99 -5.74 1.94
N ARG A 65 -8.07 -6.67 1.68
CA ARG A 65 -7.45 -6.87 0.37
C ARG A 65 -7.88 -8.23 -0.18
N SER A 66 -8.11 -8.28 -1.49
CA SER A 66 -8.41 -9.50 -2.23
C SER A 66 -7.63 -9.51 -3.54
N TRP A 67 -7.20 -10.69 -3.98
CA TRP A 67 -6.41 -10.86 -5.20
C TRP A 67 -6.92 -12.03 -6.04
N LEU A 68 -6.68 -11.94 -7.35
CA LEU A 68 -7.12 -12.95 -8.30
C LEU A 68 -6.17 -13.00 -9.51
N PRO A 69 -5.53 -14.16 -9.78
CA PRO A 69 -4.88 -14.41 -11.06
C PRO A 69 -5.93 -14.52 -12.19
N LEU A 70 -5.65 -13.90 -13.33
CA LEU A 70 -6.51 -13.83 -14.51
C LEU A 70 -5.76 -14.39 -15.73
N GLY A 71 -5.47 -15.69 -15.70
CA GLY A 71 -4.56 -16.31 -16.68
C GLY A 71 -3.12 -15.85 -16.43
N ASN A 72 -2.57 -15.06 -17.36
CA ASN A 72 -1.23 -14.47 -17.21
C ASN A 72 -1.25 -13.07 -16.57
N ASP A 73 -2.43 -12.49 -16.35
CA ASP A 73 -2.62 -11.20 -15.71
C ASP A 73 -2.97 -11.37 -14.23
N TYR A 74 -2.87 -10.30 -13.44
CA TYR A 74 -3.21 -10.32 -12.01
C TYR A 74 -4.03 -9.09 -11.63
N ILE A 75 -4.99 -9.26 -10.71
CA ILE A 75 -5.66 -8.14 -10.06
C ILE A 75 -5.51 -8.24 -8.55
N ILE A 76 -5.23 -7.10 -7.90
CA ILE A 76 -5.21 -6.93 -6.46
C ILE A 76 -6.08 -5.71 -6.15
N ILE A 77 -7.09 -5.87 -5.30
CA ILE A 77 -7.96 -4.78 -4.87
C ILE A 77 -8.00 -4.68 -3.35
N ASN A 78 -8.21 -3.49 -2.84
CA ASN A 78 -8.45 -3.26 -1.43
C ASN A 78 -9.39 -2.07 -1.20
N TYR A 79 -10.07 -2.10 -0.06
CA TYR A 79 -10.87 -1.00 0.48
C TYR A 79 -10.82 -1.03 2.00
N SER A 80 -11.15 0.10 2.63
CA SER A 80 -11.08 0.23 4.08
C SER A 80 -12.25 -0.46 4.80
N VAL A 81 -11.92 -1.17 5.89
CA VAL A 81 -12.88 -1.82 6.78
C VAL A 81 -12.60 -1.42 8.23
N LYS A 82 -13.63 -1.50 9.07
CA LYS A 82 -13.48 -1.42 10.53
C LYS A 82 -13.22 -2.82 11.06
N HIS A 83 -12.15 -2.96 11.82
CA HIS A 83 -11.87 -4.16 12.61
C HIS A 83 -11.97 -3.80 14.10
N PRO A 84 -12.77 -4.49 14.93
CA PRO A 84 -13.04 -4.11 16.32
C PRO A 84 -11.79 -3.93 17.19
N LYS A 85 -10.77 -4.76 16.96
CA LYS A 85 -9.46 -4.70 17.66
C LYS A 85 -8.49 -3.62 17.16
N TYR A 86 -8.82 -2.92 16.07
CA TYR A 86 -7.97 -1.87 15.46
C TYR A 86 -8.72 -0.54 15.30
N PRO A 87 -9.23 0.05 16.41
CA PRO A 87 -9.87 1.37 16.38
C PRO A 87 -8.88 2.47 15.95
N PRO A 88 -9.36 3.68 15.60
CA PRO A 88 -8.50 4.84 15.35
C PRO A 88 -7.55 5.11 16.52
N LYS A 89 -6.29 5.45 16.20
CA LYS A 89 -5.25 5.77 17.17
C LYS A 89 -5.12 7.29 17.33
N LYS A 90 -4.91 7.80 18.54
CA LYS A 90 -4.84 9.24 18.86
C LYS A 90 -3.82 10.03 18.01
N ASP A 91 -2.67 9.41 17.73
CA ASP A 91 -1.54 10.03 17.01
C ASP A 91 -1.65 9.90 15.49
N TYR A 92 -2.69 9.23 14.99
CA TYR A 92 -2.94 9.03 13.58
C TYR A 92 -4.31 9.59 13.17
N VAL A 93 -4.39 10.02 11.91
CA VAL A 93 -5.67 10.23 11.24
C VAL A 93 -6.03 8.91 10.54
N ARG A 94 -7.17 8.31 10.89
CA ARG A 94 -7.69 7.15 10.15
C ARG A 94 -8.16 7.61 8.79
N ALA A 95 -7.40 7.28 7.76
CA ALA A 95 -7.78 7.56 6.38
C ALA A 95 -8.63 6.41 5.82
N VAL A 96 -9.31 6.67 4.71
CA VAL A 96 -10.27 5.74 4.09
C VAL A 96 -9.88 5.50 2.64
N SER A 97 -9.47 4.27 2.32
CA SER A 97 -9.39 3.80 0.95
C SER A 97 -10.79 3.39 0.51
N LEU A 98 -11.45 4.23 -0.30
CA LEU A 98 -12.75 3.89 -0.88
C LEU A 98 -12.60 2.72 -1.84
N GLN A 99 -11.57 2.81 -2.70
CA GLN A 99 -11.14 1.73 -3.57
C GLN A 99 -9.71 1.98 -4.00
N THR A 100 -8.83 1.00 -3.81
CA THR A 100 -7.48 1.01 -4.40
C THR A 100 -7.22 -0.34 -5.04
N GLY A 101 -6.57 -0.34 -6.21
CA GLY A 101 -6.29 -1.58 -6.90
C GLY A 101 -5.17 -1.48 -7.93
N TYR A 102 -4.64 -2.66 -8.23
CA TYR A 102 -3.59 -2.90 -9.20
C TYR A 102 -4.10 -3.92 -10.20
N LEU A 103 -4.01 -3.59 -11.49
CA LEU A 103 -4.12 -4.56 -12.58
C LEU A 103 -2.73 -4.69 -13.20
N ILE A 104 -2.18 -5.90 -13.19
CA ILE A 104 -0.90 -6.23 -13.77
C ILE A 104 -1.18 -7.03 -15.04
N GLN A 105 -0.84 -6.45 -16.19
CA GLN A 105 -0.99 -7.11 -17.48
C GLN A 105 0.36 -7.66 -17.95
N ASN A 106 0.37 -8.92 -18.35
CA ASN A 106 1.53 -9.53 -18.97
C ASN A 106 1.64 -9.09 -20.44
N ASN A 107 2.77 -8.50 -20.80
CA ASN A 107 3.03 -8.10 -22.19
C ASN A 107 3.91 -9.13 -22.91
N SER A 108 4.90 -9.70 -22.22
CA SER A 108 5.83 -10.70 -22.75
C SER A 108 6.56 -11.41 -21.60
N ALA A 109 7.38 -12.41 -21.93
CA ALA A 109 8.19 -13.14 -20.95
C ALA A 109 9.12 -12.26 -20.06
N SER A 110 9.38 -11.01 -20.44
CA SER A 110 10.25 -10.09 -19.70
C SER A 110 9.63 -8.72 -19.43
N SER A 111 8.36 -8.49 -19.80
CA SER A 111 7.74 -7.17 -19.68
C SER A 111 6.28 -7.24 -19.28
N SER A 112 5.83 -6.18 -18.61
CA SER A 112 4.47 -6.08 -18.05
C SER A 112 4.00 -4.63 -18.02
N THR A 113 2.71 -4.44 -17.74
CA THR A 113 2.12 -3.11 -17.52
C THR A 113 1.37 -3.10 -16.20
N LEU A 114 1.70 -2.13 -15.36
CA LEU A 114 1.00 -1.88 -14.11
C LEU A 114 -0.01 -0.76 -14.30
N TYR A 115 -1.28 -1.08 -14.08
CA TYR A 115 -2.35 -0.09 -13.90
C TYR A 115 -2.59 0.09 -12.42
N TYR A 116 -2.65 1.35 -11.99
CA TYR A 116 -2.93 1.75 -10.63
C TYR A 116 -4.16 2.65 -10.59
N LEU A 117 -5.13 2.24 -9.78
CA LEU A 117 -6.35 2.99 -9.47
C LEU A 117 -6.40 3.20 -7.95
N THR A 118 -6.65 4.43 -7.53
CA THR A 118 -6.80 4.75 -6.11
C THR A 118 -7.79 5.88 -5.94
N GLN A 119 -8.71 5.69 -5.01
CA GLN A 119 -9.64 6.67 -4.50
C GLN A 119 -9.56 6.61 -2.99
N VAL A 120 -8.91 7.62 -2.41
CA VAL A 120 -8.62 7.68 -0.98
C VAL A 120 -9.12 9.01 -0.45
N ASP A 121 -9.84 8.96 0.68
CA ASP A 121 -10.08 10.10 1.54
C ASP A 121 -8.98 10.09 2.63
N PRO A 122 -7.99 11.01 2.56
CA PRO A 122 -6.93 11.08 3.56
C PRO A 122 -7.43 11.54 4.94
N LYS A 123 -8.70 11.96 5.03
CA LYS A 123 -9.37 12.57 6.17
C LYS A 123 -8.62 13.79 6.74
N GLY A 124 -9.32 14.47 7.63
CA GLY A 124 -8.91 15.76 8.17
C GLY A 124 -9.12 16.92 7.19
N SER A 125 -9.07 18.14 7.72
CA SER A 125 -9.18 19.36 6.91
C SER A 125 -7.82 19.69 6.32
N LEU A 126 -7.44 19.09 5.20
CA LEU A 126 -6.14 19.36 4.58
C LEU A 126 -6.08 20.81 4.05
N PRO A 127 -4.95 21.52 4.26
CA PRO A 127 -4.72 22.81 3.61
C PRO A 127 -4.82 22.72 2.09
N LYS A 128 -5.32 23.78 1.43
CA LYS A 128 -5.48 23.83 -0.04
C LYS A 128 -4.18 23.52 -0.79
N TRP A 129 -3.04 23.96 -0.27
CA TRP A 129 -1.72 23.68 -0.86
C TRP A 129 -1.38 22.17 -0.84
N VAL A 130 -1.78 21.43 0.21
CA VAL A 130 -1.59 19.97 0.31
C VAL A 130 -2.41 19.25 -0.75
N VAL A 131 -3.70 19.61 -0.87
CA VAL A 131 -4.63 18.98 -1.81
C VAL A 131 -4.13 19.12 -3.26
N ASN A 132 -3.59 20.28 -3.61
CA ASN A 132 -3.04 20.57 -4.94
C ASN A 132 -1.74 19.80 -5.23
N LYS A 133 -0.92 19.51 -4.21
CA LYS A 133 0.41 18.86 -4.35
C LYS A 133 0.34 17.33 -4.28
N VAL A 134 -0.55 16.78 -3.46
CA VAL A 134 -0.69 15.32 -3.23
C VAL A 134 -1.28 14.61 -4.45
N SER A 135 -2.35 15.16 -5.02
CA SER A 135 -3.08 14.53 -6.14
C SER A 135 -2.25 14.41 -7.42
N GLN A 136 -1.34 15.35 -7.69
CA GLN A 136 -0.55 15.37 -8.93
C GLN A 136 0.74 14.53 -8.89
N PHE A 137 1.35 14.36 -7.71
CA PHE A 137 2.70 13.78 -7.62
C PHE A 137 2.78 12.44 -6.89
N VAL A 138 1.84 12.12 -6.00
CA VAL A 138 1.96 10.91 -5.16
C VAL A 138 1.79 9.64 -5.98
N ALA A 139 0.75 9.57 -6.80
CA ALA A 139 0.48 8.36 -7.57
C ALA A 139 1.60 8.05 -8.59
N PRO A 140 2.07 9.01 -9.44
CA PRO A 140 3.19 8.76 -10.35
C PRO A 140 4.50 8.40 -9.64
N LYS A 141 4.83 9.05 -8.52
CA LYS A 141 6.02 8.71 -7.72
C LYS A 141 5.91 7.30 -7.14
N ALA A 142 4.73 6.91 -6.63
CA ALA A 142 4.50 5.58 -6.09
C ALA A 142 4.74 4.48 -7.14
N MET A 143 4.18 4.61 -8.36
CA MET A 143 4.43 3.64 -9.43
C MET A 143 5.90 3.55 -9.83
N LYS A 144 6.62 4.69 -9.87
CA LYS A 144 8.07 4.68 -10.14
C LYS A 144 8.85 3.95 -9.05
N LYS A 145 8.47 4.14 -7.76
CA LYS A 145 9.08 3.41 -6.64
C LYS A 145 8.81 1.91 -6.73
N ILE A 146 7.56 1.50 -7.02
CA ILE A 146 7.20 0.09 -7.24
C ILE A 146 8.05 -0.52 -8.36
N TYR A 147 8.16 0.17 -9.50
CA TYR A 147 8.98 -0.32 -10.61
C TYR A 147 10.46 -0.47 -10.22
N LYS A 148 11.06 0.54 -9.56
CA LYS A 148 12.43 0.44 -9.04
C LYS A 148 12.61 -0.72 -8.04
N ALA A 149 11.61 -0.98 -7.20
CA ALA A 149 11.63 -2.08 -6.25
C ALA A 149 11.62 -3.44 -6.97
N CYS A 150 10.83 -3.57 -8.05
CA CYS A 150 10.79 -4.79 -8.86
C CYS A 150 12.15 -5.16 -9.46
N LEU A 151 12.93 -4.18 -9.92
CA LEU A 151 14.26 -4.42 -10.48
C LEU A 151 15.22 -5.08 -9.46
N LYS A 152 15.00 -4.85 -8.16
CA LYS A 152 15.88 -5.32 -7.08
C LYS A 152 15.29 -6.52 -6.32
N TYR A 153 14.02 -6.83 -6.55
CA TYR A 153 13.31 -7.85 -5.80
C TYR A 153 13.86 -9.26 -5.97
N PRO A 154 14.19 -9.76 -7.19
CA PRO A 154 14.72 -11.12 -7.35
C PRO A 154 15.97 -11.39 -6.53
N GLU A 155 16.92 -10.44 -6.52
CA GLU A 155 18.15 -10.57 -5.72
C GLU A 155 17.84 -10.55 -4.22
N TRP A 156 17.00 -9.62 -3.78
CA TRP A 156 16.61 -9.52 -2.38
C TRP A 156 15.90 -10.79 -1.91
N LYS A 157 14.90 -11.26 -2.65
CA LYS A 157 14.07 -12.42 -2.27
C LYS A 157 14.88 -13.69 -2.16
N ARG A 158 15.90 -13.88 -3.02
CA ARG A 158 16.85 -15.00 -2.93
C ARG A 158 17.53 -15.10 -1.56
N LYS A 159 17.78 -13.96 -0.90
CA LYS A 159 18.41 -13.88 0.42
C LYS A 159 17.41 -13.91 1.59
N HIS A 160 16.11 -13.82 1.33
CA HIS A 160 15.07 -13.63 2.36
C HIS A 160 13.90 -14.60 2.16
N ASN A 161 14.09 -15.85 2.59
CA ASN A 161 13.09 -16.92 2.50
C ASN A 161 12.51 -17.04 1.07
N PRO A 162 13.31 -17.43 0.06
CA PRO A 162 12.92 -17.38 -1.35
C PRO A 162 11.65 -18.17 -1.69
N ASN A 163 11.40 -19.25 -0.94
CA ASN A 163 10.26 -20.14 -1.16
C ASN A 163 8.99 -19.70 -0.42
N LEU A 164 9.09 -18.71 0.47
CA LEU A 164 7.95 -18.20 1.24
C LEU A 164 7.20 -17.14 0.43
N LYS A 165 6.10 -17.55 -0.18
CA LYS A 165 5.17 -16.72 -0.98
C LYS A 165 3.73 -17.14 -0.69
N PRO A 166 3.18 -16.82 0.50
CA PRO A 166 1.83 -17.24 0.91
C PRO A 166 0.70 -16.71 0.01
N TRP A 167 0.95 -15.67 -0.78
CA TRP A 167 0.03 -15.16 -1.80
C TRP A 167 -0.03 -16.00 -3.08
N VAL A 168 0.97 -16.86 -3.33
CA VAL A 168 1.00 -17.86 -4.41
C VAL A 168 0.65 -19.26 -3.88
N TYR A 169 1.12 -19.57 -2.67
CA TYR A 169 1.00 -20.87 -2.00
C TYR A 169 0.23 -20.71 -0.68
N PRO A 170 -1.12 -20.70 -0.70
CA PRO A 170 -1.94 -20.37 0.46
C PRO A 170 -1.72 -21.27 1.67
N GLU A 171 -1.24 -22.50 1.47
CA GLU A 171 -0.88 -23.45 2.54
C GLU A 171 0.28 -22.95 3.42
N GLN A 172 1.08 -22.00 2.92
CA GLN A 172 2.14 -21.35 3.70
C GLN A 172 1.60 -20.26 4.63
N ASN A 173 0.32 -19.89 4.50
CA ASN A 173 -0.26 -18.79 5.24
C ASN A 173 -0.66 -19.21 6.67
N ALA A 174 0.09 -18.72 7.66
CA ALA A 174 -0.13 -18.99 9.08
C ALA A 174 -1.03 -17.94 9.78
N LEU A 175 -1.66 -17.02 9.04
CA LEU A 175 -2.51 -15.99 9.62
C LEU A 175 -3.77 -16.59 10.27
N PRO A 176 -4.24 -16.00 11.39
CA PRO A 176 -5.51 -16.38 11.98
C PRO A 176 -6.65 -16.09 11.01
N SER A 177 -7.73 -16.87 11.09
CA SER A 177 -8.93 -16.62 10.30
C SER A 177 -9.78 -15.52 10.94
N ILE A 178 -10.33 -14.63 10.12
CA ILE A 178 -11.24 -13.56 10.51
C ILE A 178 -12.63 -13.87 9.96
N ASN A 179 -13.66 -13.73 10.79
CA ASN A 179 -15.03 -13.81 10.33
C ASN A 179 -15.42 -12.49 9.65
N LEU A 180 -15.97 -12.56 8.43
CA LEU A 180 -16.44 -11.39 7.70
C LEU A 180 -17.48 -10.59 8.51
N ALA A 181 -18.30 -11.27 9.31
CA ALA A 181 -19.31 -10.62 10.16
C ALA A 181 -18.72 -9.74 11.27
N ASP A 182 -17.45 -9.93 11.64
CA ASP A 182 -16.76 -9.09 12.61
C ASP A 182 -16.29 -7.76 11.99
N LEU A 183 -16.34 -7.65 10.65
CA LEU A 183 -15.92 -6.47 9.91
C LEU A 183 -17.14 -5.64 9.52
N SER A 184 -16.93 -4.33 9.43
CA SER A 184 -17.94 -3.42 8.85
C SER A 184 -17.29 -2.42 7.92
N LEU A 185 -18.08 -1.84 7.01
CA LEU A 185 -17.57 -0.86 6.05
C LEU A 185 -17.05 0.39 6.76
N GLN A 186 -15.86 0.86 6.37
CA GLN A 186 -15.32 2.11 6.85
C GLN A 186 -15.87 3.28 6.03
N ASN A 187 -16.94 3.91 6.51
CA ASN A 187 -17.47 5.14 5.90
C ASN A 187 -16.66 6.36 6.38
N ALA A 188 -16.24 7.21 5.44
CA ALA A 188 -15.50 8.44 5.73
C ALA A 188 -16.28 9.41 6.62
N ASP A 189 -17.59 9.52 6.44
CA ASP A 189 -18.46 10.42 7.22
C ASP A 189 -18.64 9.98 8.68
N SER A 190 -18.35 8.72 8.98
CA SER A 190 -18.48 8.15 10.34
C SER A 190 -17.23 8.34 11.21
N LEU A 191 -16.17 8.96 10.69
CA LEU A 191 -14.92 9.23 11.40
C LEU A 191 -14.87 10.68 11.87
N GLU A 192 -14.25 10.89 13.04
CA GLU A 192 -13.98 12.24 13.54
C GLU A 192 -13.17 13.04 12.50
N ASN A 193 -13.57 14.31 12.29
CA ASN A 193 -12.85 15.23 11.45
C ASN A 193 -11.81 15.97 12.29
N ILE A 194 -10.54 15.81 11.94
CA ILE A 194 -9.43 16.54 12.56
C ILE A 194 -9.12 17.76 11.69
N ASP A 195 -9.32 18.97 12.23
CA ASP A 195 -9.06 20.19 11.48
C ASP A 195 -7.55 20.50 11.41
N GLU A 196 -6.97 20.35 10.23
CA GLU A 196 -5.57 20.64 9.90
C GLU A 196 -5.44 21.85 8.95
N SER A 197 -6.53 22.60 8.72
CA SER A 197 -6.59 23.59 7.63
C SER A 197 -5.74 24.84 7.90
N GLY A 198 -5.48 25.13 9.18
CA GLY A 198 -4.64 26.24 9.64
C GLY A 198 -3.13 26.02 9.55
N LEU A 199 -2.67 24.87 9.02
CA LEU A 199 -1.24 24.56 8.95
C LEU A 199 -0.56 25.28 7.77
N SER A 200 0.47 26.09 8.07
CA SER A 200 1.22 26.88 7.08
C SER A 200 2.28 26.07 6.33
N GLU A 201 2.55 26.46 5.08
CA GLU A 201 3.53 25.80 4.19
C GLU A 201 4.99 25.96 4.68
N GLU A 202 5.29 27.04 5.39
CA GLU A 202 6.63 27.42 5.87
C GLU A 202 7.25 26.43 6.87
N LYS A 203 6.46 25.52 7.45
CA LYS A 203 6.92 24.51 8.43
C LYS A 203 7.19 23.12 7.82
N LEU A 204 7.13 23.00 6.49
CA LEU A 204 7.34 21.73 5.81
C LEU A 204 8.82 21.37 5.69
N HIS A 205 9.29 20.46 6.52
CA HIS A 205 10.43 19.63 6.17
C HIS A 205 9.96 18.51 5.24
N ILE A 206 9.98 18.77 3.93
CA ILE A 206 9.98 17.69 2.93
C ILE A 206 11.41 17.18 2.89
N SER A 207 11.71 16.10 3.62
CA SER A 207 12.94 15.36 3.36
C SER A 207 12.82 14.73 1.98
N ASP A 208 13.30 15.41 0.94
CA ASP A 208 13.55 14.84 -0.38
C ASP A 208 14.76 13.87 -0.37
N GLU A 209 15.16 13.36 0.80
CA GLU A 209 16.19 12.33 0.94
C GLU A 209 15.58 10.94 0.67
N ASP A 210 15.29 10.67 -0.59
CA ASP A 210 14.72 9.39 -1.06
C ASP A 210 15.67 8.65 -2.02
N ASP A 211 16.98 8.89 -1.89
CA ASP A 211 18.04 8.18 -2.63
C ASP A 211 19.01 7.40 -1.73
N ASN A 212 18.65 7.12 -0.47
CA ASN A 212 19.38 6.14 0.35
C ASN A 212 18.86 4.71 0.10
N PHE A 213 18.96 4.25 -1.14
CA PHE A 213 19.09 2.82 -1.41
C PHE A 213 20.58 2.46 -1.38
N SER A 214 21.20 2.55 -0.21
CA SER A 214 22.62 2.25 -0.02
C SER A 214 22.87 1.46 1.27
N LYS A 215 23.37 0.24 1.06
CA LYS A 215 24.24 -0.54 1.96
C LYS A 215 23.68 -0.99 3.30
N GLU A 216 22.94 -2.10 3.27
CA GLU A 216 23.26 -3.18 4.22
C GLU A 216 23.40 -4.49 3.44
N SER A 217 24.60 -5.05 3.61
CA SER A 217 25.20 -6.20 2.94
C SER A 217 24.52 -7.52 3.29
#